data_AF-A0A545AJF1-F1
#
_entry.id   AF-A0A545AJF1-F1
#
_cell.length_a   1.000
_cell.length_b   1.000
_cell.length_c   1.000
_cell.angle_alpha   90.00
_cell.angle_beta   90.00
_cell.angle_gamma   90.00
#
_symmetry.space_group_name_H-M   'P 1'
#
loop_
_entity.id
_entity.type
_entity.pdbx_description
1 polymer ?
#
loop_
_entity_poly.entity_id
_entity_poly.type
_entity_poly.pdbx_seq_one_letter_code
_entity_poly.pdbx_strand_id
1 'polypeptide(L)'
;MATSAVSKQLLLDRLNRVDRQTASLSTLKNKVQQAVAQVEAAIGGSATQDDRRVLEQLLANLTELQRSIDSMRSAVTRGREFASSV
;
A
#
# COMPACT_ATOMS: atom_id res chain seq x y z
N MET A 1 27.68 2.81 -24.50
CA MET A 1 26.92 1.65 -23.97
C MET A 1 26.97 1.52 -22.43
N ALA A 2 28.08 1.83 -21.75
CA ALA A 2 28.17 1.75 -20.29
C ALA A 2 27.14 2.61 -19.52
N THR A 3 26.83 3.82 -20.00
CA THR A 3 25.88 4.73 -19.36
C THR A 3 24.44 4.21 -19.35
N SER A 4 24.01 3.51 -20.41
CA SER A 4 22.66 2.94 -20.52
C SER A 4 22.45 1.78 -19.54
N ALA A 5 23.46 0.93 -19.38
CA ALA A 5 23.40 -0.19 -18.44
C ALA A 5 23.33 0.29 -16.98
N VAL A 6 24.09 1.34 -16.63
CA VAL A 6 24.05 1.93 -15.27
C VAL A 6 22.69 2.59 -14.99
N SER A 7 22.13 3.33 -15.95
CA SER A 7 20.79 3.93 -15.80
C SER A 7 19.69 2.89 -15.64
N LYS A 8 19.78 1.77 -16.39
CA LYS A 8 18.87 0.63 -16.27
C LYS A 8 18.96 -0.03 -14.89
N GLN A 9 20.17 -0.27 -14.39
CA GLN A 9 20.36 -0.86 -13.07
C GLN A 9 19.80 0.03 -11.96
N LEU A 10 20.06 1.35 -12.01
CA LEU A 10 19.52 2.31 -11.05
C LEU A 10 17.97 2.34 -11.06
N LEU A 11 17.36 2.24 -12.25
CA LEU A 11 15.90 2.14 -12.37
C LEU A 11 15.37 0.87 -11.70
N LEU A 12 15.97 -0.29 -11.98
CA LEU A 12 15.56 -1.57 -11.39
C LEU A 12 15.71 -1.56 -9.86
N ASP A 13 16.79 -0.97 -9.33
CA ASP A 13 16.99 -0.85 -7.89
C ASP A 13 15.93 0.04 -7.23
N ARG A 14 15.55 1.14 -7.89
CA ARG A 14 14.45 2.00 -7.41
C ARG A 14 13.11 1.27 -7.43
N LEU A 15 12.80 0.56 -8.51
CA LEU A 15 11.57 -0.24 -8.62
C LEU A 15 11.50 -1.31 -7.54
N ASN A 16 12.62 -1.98 -7.24
CA ASN A 16 12.70 -2.97 -6.17
C ASN A 16 12.51 -2.38 -4.77
N ARG A 17 12.99 -1.15 -4.53
CA ARG A 17 12.73 -0.44 -3.26
C ARG A 17 11.25 -0.12 -3.10
N VAL A 18 10.61 0.41 -4.16
CA VAL A 18 9.18 0.73 -4.14
C VAL A 18 8.34 -0.54 -3.94
N ASP A 19 8.71 -1.65 -4.59
CA ASP A 19 8.03 -2.94 -4.43
C ASP A 19 8.04 -3.43 -2.98
N ARG A 20 9.22 -3.41 -2.33
CA ARG A 20 9.35 -3.76 -0.90
C ARG A 20 8.54 -2.84 0.01
N GLN A 21 8.59 -1.52 -0.23
CA GLN A 21 7.80 -0.56 0.54
C GLN A 21 6.29 -0.82 0.38
N THR A 22 5.86 -1.15 -0.83
CA THR A 22 4.46 -1.47 -1.13
C THR A 22 4.01 -2.75 -0.43
N ALA A 23 4.88 -3.78 -0.36
CA ALA A 23 4.62 -4.99 0.41
C ALA A 23 4.51 -4.72 1.93
N SER A 24 5.40 -3.88 2.47
CA SER A 24 5.32 -3.45 3.88
C SER A 24 4.03 -2.68 4.18
N LEU A 25 3.63 -1.76 3.30
CA LEU A 25 2.37 -1.01 3.44
C LEU A 25 1.15 -1.93 3.37
N SER A 26 1.15 -2.91 2.46
CA SER A 26 0.08 -3.92 2.38
C SER A 26 -0.02 -4.74 3.66
N THR A 27 1.11 -5.11 4.26
CA THR A 27 1.14 -5.82 5.55
C THR A 27 0.60 -4.96 6.68
N LEU A 28 1.03 -3.70 6.76
CA LEU A 28 0.56 -2.76 7.77
C LEU A 28 -0.95 -2.51 7.64
N LYS A 29 -1.45 -2.28 6.42
CA LYS A 29 -2.88 -2.11 6.12
C LYS A 29 -3.70 -3.30 6.63
N ASN A 30 -3.23 -4.53 6.39
CA ASN A 30 -3.91 -5.74 6.89
C ASN A 30 -3.93 -5.79 8.42
N LYS A 31 -2.83 -5.42 9.10
CA LYS A 31 -2.79 -5.35 10.57
C LYS A 31 -3.75 -4.30 11.12
N VAL A 32 -3.81 -3.11 10.51
CA VAL A 32 -4.73 -2.05 10.92
C VAL A 32 -6.18 -2.49 10.68
N GLN A 33 -6.48 -3.12 9.55
CA GLN A 33 -7.81 -3.64 9.26
C GLN A 33 -8.26 -4.70 10.29
N GLN A 34 -7.35 -5.57 10.72
CA GLN A 34 -7.64 -6.53 11.80
C GLN A 34 -7.88 -5.82 13.14
N ALA A 35 -7.08 -4.81 13.48
CA ALA A 35 -7.27 -4.04 14.70
C ALA A 35 -8.61 -3.28 14.70
N VAL A 36 -8.99 -2.69 13.57
CA VAL A 36 -10.30 -2.01 13.39
C VAL A 36 -11.44 -3.00 13.62
N ALA A 37 -11.38 -4.21 13.06
CA ALA A 37 -12.39 -5.24 13.26
C ALA A 37 -12.47 -5.71 14.73
N GLN A 38 -11.34 -5.79 15.43
CA GLN A 38 -11.30 -6.11 16.87
C GLN A 38 -11.95 -5.02 17.71
N VAL A 39 -11.67 -3.75 17.40
CA VAL A 39 -12.29 -2.61 18.07
C VAL A 39 -13.80 -2.61 17.83
N GLU A 40 -14.24 -2.76 16.58
CA GLU A 40 -15.67 -2.84 16.22
C GLU A 40 -16.40 -3.94 16.99
N ALA A 41 -15.80 -5.13 17.08
CA ALA A 41 -16.36 -6.24 17.85
C ALA A 41 -16.41 -5.94 19.37
N ALA A 42 -15.38 -5.27 19.92
CA ALA A 42 -15.33 -4.92 21.33
C ALA A 42 -16.36 -3.85 21.71
N ILE A 43 -16.68 -2.93 20.80
CA ILE A 43 -17.60 -1.81 21.08
C ILE A 43 -19.04 -2.05 20.57
N GLY A 44 -19.33 -3.17 19.89
CA GLY A 44 -20.59 -3.40 19.16
C GLY A 44 -21.89 -3.22 19.95
N GLY A 45 -21.85 -3.23 21.28
CA GLY A 45 -23.00 -2.97 22.16
C GLY A 45 -22.96 -1.65 22.96
N SER A 46 -21.82 -0.97 23.01
CA SER A 46 -21.59 0.22 23.84
C SER A 46 -21.00 1.42 23.09
N ALA A 47 -20.78 1.27 21.79
CA ALA A 47 -20.23 2.31 20.93
C ALA A 47 -21.10 3.57 20.93
N THR A 48 -20.47 4.70 21.20
CA THR A 48 -21.07 6.01 20.97
C THR A 48 -21.15 6.31 19.47
N GLN A 49 -21.90 7.35 19.10
CA GLN A 49 -21.95 7.81 17.71
C GLN A 49 -20.59 8.25 17.19
N ASP A 50 -19.74 8.82 18.06
CA ASP A 50 -18.41 9.26 17.68
C ASP A 50 -17.46 8.08 17.43
N ASP A 51 -17.55 7.01 18.22
CA ASP A 51 -16.77 5.79 17.97
C ASP A 51 -17.08 5.19 16.60
N ARG A 52 -18.36 5.15 16.22
CA ARG A 52 -18.80 4.68 14.90
C ARG A 52 -18.25 5.55 13.77
N ARG A 53 -18.30 6.88 13.93
CA ARG A 53 -17.75 7.83 12.94
C ARG A 53 -16.24 7.64 12.76
N VAL A 54 -15.50 7.44 13.84
CA VAL A 54 -14.05 7.18 13.79
C VAL A 54 -13.76 5.87 13.05
N LEU A 55 -14.52 4.80 13.32
CA LEU A 55 -14.37 3.52 12.60
C LEU A 55 -14.67 3.65 11.11
N GLU A 56 -15.75 4.34 10.74
CA GLU A 56 -16.09 4.62 9.34
C GLU A 56 -14.95 5.37 8.63
N GLN A 57 -14.38 6.38 9.28
CA GLN A 57 -13.26 7.14 8.73
C GLN A 57 -11.99 6.31 8.60
N LEU A 58 -11.70 5.42 9.57
CA LEU A 58 -10.58 4.48 9.47
C LEU A 58 -10.77 3.50 8.31
N LEU A 59 -11.98 2.98 8.09
CA LEU A 59 -12.29 2.09 6.97
C LEU A 59 -12.16 2.80 5.61
N ALA A 60 -12.58 4.07 5.53
CA ALA A 60 -12.38 4.90 4.35
C ALA A 60 -10.88 5.09 4.04
N ASN A 61 -10.08 5.45 5.05
CA ASN A 61 -8.64 5.61 4.93
C ASN A 61 -7.93 4.30 4.50
N LEU A 62 -8.36 3.15 5.04
CA LEU A 62 -7.81 1.84 4.63
C LEU A 62 -8.13 1.51 3.16
N THR A 63 -9.30 1.95 2.68
CA THR A 63 -9.70 1.81 1.28
C THR A 63 -8.84 2.69 0.37
N GLU A 64 -8.58 3.93 0.77
CA GLU A 64 -7.68 4.83 0.02
C GLU A 64 -6.24 4.31 0.00
N LEU A 65 -5.74 3.81 1.14
CA LEU A 65 -4.43 3.18 1.23
C LEU A 65 -4.31 1.97 0.29
N GLN A 66 -5.37 1.15 0.18
CA GLN A 66 -5.42 0.05 -0.78
C GLN A 66 -5.28 0.55 -2.23
N ARG A 67 -6.04 1.58 -2.62
CA ARG A 67 -5.94 2.16 -3.97
C ARG A 67 -4.54 2.70 -4.27
N SER A 68 -3.90 3.32 -3.28
CA SER A 68 -2.52 3.81 -3.39
C SER A 68 -1.53 2.65 -3.59
N ILE A 69 -1.66 1.58 -2.81
CA ILE A 69 -0.87 0.35 -2.96
C ILE A 69 -1.01 -0.24 -4.36
N ASP A 70 -2.24 -0.36 -4.88
CA ASP A 70 -2.49 -0.92 -6.20
C ASP A 70 -1.93 -0.05 -7.32
N SER A 71 -2.02 1.28 -7.17
CA SER A 71 -1.41 2.24 -8.09
C SER A 71 0.12 2.13 -8.10
N MET A 72 0.75 1.99 -6.94
CA MET A 72 2.19 1.77 -6.82
C MET A 72 2.63 0.45 -7.46
N ARG A 73 1.89 -0.64 -7.23
CA ARG A 73 2.17 -1.94 -7.87
C ARG A 73 2.08 -1.84 -9.39
N SER A 74 1.03 -1.21 -9.91
CA SER A 74 0.88 -0.98 -11.36
C SER A 74 2.03 -0.15 -11.94
N ALA A 75 2.47 0.90 -11.23
CA ALA A 75 3.61 1.71 -11.65
C ALA A 75 4.92 0.91 -11.65
N VAL A 76 5.14 0.05 -10.64
CA VAL A 76 6.30 -0.84 -10.58
C VAL A 76 6.30 -1.83 -11.75
N THR A 77 5.16 -2.47 -12.04
CA THR A 77 5.00 -3.39 -13.17
C THR A 77 5.33 -2.70 -14.49
N ARG A 78 4.70 -1.54 -14.77
CA ARG A 78 4.98 -0.76 -15.99
C ARG A 78 6.44 -0.32 -16.08
N GLY A 79 7.04 0.06 -14.95
CA GLY A 79 8.47 0.41 -14.90
C GLY A 79 9.39 -0.78 -15.22
N ARG A 80 9.04 -1.99 -14.77
CA ARG A 80 9.80 -3.22 -15.07
C ARG A 80 9.64 -3.64 -16.53
N GLU A 81 8.44 -3.53 -17.09
CA GLU A 81 8.18 -3.77 -18.52
C GLU A 81 9.00 -2.81 -19.39
N PHE A 82 8.96 -1.51 -19.06
CA PHE A 82 9.80 -0.52 -19.72
C PHE A 82 11.27 -0.90 -19.64
N ALA A 83 11.81 -1.15 -18.45
CA ALA A 83 13.22 -1.53 -18.26
C ALA A 83 13.62 -2.80 -19.02
N SER A 84 12.67 -3.70 -19.30
CA SER A 84 12.92 -4.93 -20.08
C SER A 84 12.92 -4.68 -21.58
N SER A 85 12.23 -3.63 -22.05
CA SER A 85 12.14 -3.24 -23.46
C SER A 85 13.30 -2.36 -23.96
N VAL A 86 14.06 -1.75 -23.04
CA VAL A 86 15.26 -0.92 -23.34
C VAL A 86 16.58 -1.64 -23.06
#